data_AF-A0A7V5GTR5-F1
#
_entry.id   AF-A0A7V5GTR5-F1
#
_cell.length_a   1.000
_cell.length_b   1.000
_cell.length_c   1.000
_cell.angle_alpha   90.00
_cell.angle_beta   90.00
_cell.angle_gamma   90.00
#
_symmetry.space_group_name_H-M   'P 1'
#
loop_
_entity.id
_entity.type
_entity.pdbx_description
1 polymer ?
#
loop_
_entity_poly.entity_id
_entity_poly.type
_entity_poly.pdbx_seq_one_letter_code
_entity_poly.pdbx_strand_id
1 'polypeptide(L)'
;ALAAHTILPVIGVPMDSSSLNGLDALISTAQMPSGVPVATFAIGKAGAINSAVFCARIFSMTNPEIRTRLTRFRSSGSKLPNTK
;
A
#
# COMPACT_ATOMS: atom_id res chain seq x y z
N ALA A 1 12.97 3.86 7.90
CA ALA A 1 14.37 3.91 7.42
C ALA A 1 14.47 3.99 5.90
N LEU A 2 13.92 3.06 5.12
CA LEU A 2 14.08 3.02 3.65
C LEU A 2 13.76 4.35 2.95
N ALA A 3 12.66 5.02 3.33
CA ALA A 3 12.23 6.29 2.72
C ALA A 3 13.25 7.44 2.85
N ALA A 4 14.13 7.41 3.87
CA ALA A 4 15.16 8.44 4.04
C ALA A 4 16.33 8.29 3.05
N HIS A 5 16.45 7.14 2.39
CA HIS A 5 17.59 6.80 1.52
C HIS A 5 17.23 6.70 0.04
N THR A 6 16.01 7.08 -0.35
CA THR A 6 15.55 7.00 -1.73
C THR A 6 14.60 8.14 -2.08
N ILE A 7 14.62 8.54 -3.35
CA ILE A 7 13.64 9.46 -3.92
C ILE A 7 12.40 8.73 -4.45
N LEU A 8 12.44 7.40 -4.51
CA LEU A 8 11.33 6.59 -4.99
C LEU A 8 10.19 6.57 -3.95
N PRO A 9 8.92 6.47 -4.39
CA PRO A 9 7.80 6.32 -3.48
C PRO A 9 7.97 5.08 -2.60
N VAL A 10 7.90 5.25 -1.28
CA VAL A 10 7.92 4.15 -0.32
C VAL A 10 6.52 3.91 0.24
N ILE A 11 6.13 2.64 0.25
CA ILE A 11 4.83 2.19 0.74
C ILE A 11 5.02 1.39 2.03
N GLY A 12 4.33 1.81 3.08
CA GLY A 12 4.36 1.19 4.40
C GLY A 12 3.09 0.41 4.70
N VAL A 13 3.24 -0.87 5.03
CA VAL A 13 2.14 -1.72 5.52
C VAL A 13 2.46 -2.14 6.95
N PRO A 14 1.80 -1.57 7.96
CA PRO A 14 2.02 -1.95 9.34
C PRO A 14 1.48 -3.36 9.58
N MET A 15 2.26 -4.20 10.27
CA MET A 15 1.89 -5.57 10.61
C MET A 15 1.44 -5.66 12.05
N ASP A 16 0.44 -6.51 12.30
CA ASP A 16 -0.06 -6.80 13.63
C ASP A 16 0.86 -7.83 14.30
N SER A 17 1.92 -7.35 14.96
CA SER A 17 2.92 -8.20 15.63
C SER A 17 3.17 -7.82 17.09
N SER A 18 2.35 -6.94 17.66
CA SER A 18 2.56 -6.36 18.99
C SER A 18 1.34 -6.57 19.88
N SER A 19 1.53 -6.37 21.19
CA SER A 19 0.44 -6.37 22.18
C SER A 19 -0.59 -5.26 21.97
N LEU A 20 -0.30 -4.30 21.08
CA LEU A 20 -1.17 -3.15 20.76
C LEU A 20 -1.90 -3.33 19.42
N ASN A 21 -2.06 -4.57 18.95
CA ASN A 21 -2.76 -4.89 17.70
C ASN A 21 -2.23 -4.09 16.49
N GLY A 22 -0.91 -3.85 16.43
CA GLY A 22 -0.25 -3.10 15.36
C GLY A 22 -0.40 -1.57 15.40
N LEU A 23 -0.96 -0.99 16.47
CA LEU A 23 -1.04 0.48 16.61
C LEU A 23 0.35 1.14 16.69
N ASP A 24 1.29 0.50 17.37
CA ASP A 24 2.70 0.90 17.43
C ASP A 24 3.36 0.86 16.04
N ALA A 25 3.08 -0.18 15.25
CA ALA A 25 3.56 -0.29 13.88
C ALA A 25 2.95 0.79 12.98
N LEU A 26 1.65 1.08 13.14
CA LEU A 26 0.97 2.13 12.40
C LEU A 26 1.58 3.50 12.70
N ILE A 27 1.71 3.86 13.98
CA ILE A 27 2.28 5.15 14.41
C ILE A 27 3.73 5.26 13.93
N SER A 28 4.53 4.19 14.08
CA SER A 28 5.93 4.18 13.66
C SER A 28 6.12 4.30 12.14
N THR A 29 5.13 3.91 11.35
CA THR A 29 5.18 3.99 9.88
C THR A 29 4.56 5.29 9.35
N ALA A 30 3.49 5.78 9.98
CA ALA A 30 2.75 6.97 9.55
C ALA A 30 3.39 8.29 10.03
N GLN A 31 3.98 8.32 11.24
CA GLN A 31 4.52 9.53 11.84
C GLN A 31 5.93 9.85 11.33
N MET A 32 6.06 10.03 10.02
CA MET A 32 7.30 10.46 9.39
C MET A 32 7.47 11.98 9.49
N PRO A 33 8.71 12.48 9.71
CA PRO A 33 8.97 13.92 9.70
C PRO A 33 8.78 14.52 8.31
N SER A 34 8.60 15.86 8.27
CA SER A 34 8.48 16.61 7.03
C SER A 34 9.69 16.36 6.11
N GLY A 35 9.42 16.16 4.82
CA GLY A 35 10.44 15.91 3.79
C GLY A 35 10.73 14.43 3.50
N VAL A 36 10.30 13.49 4.34
CA VAL A 36 10.52 12.05 4.12
C VAL A 36 9.19 11.27 4.12
N PRO A 37 8.38 11.39 3.06
CA PRO A 37 7.03 10.83 3.04
C PRO A 37 7.01 9.30 2.94
N VAL A 38 6.02 8.67 3.57
CA VAL A 38 5.69 7.25 3.42
C VAL A 38 4.19 7.14 3.17
N ALA A 39 3.80 6.40 2.13
CA ALA A 39 2.39 6.06 1.90
C ALA A 39 1.99 4.89 2.80
N THR A 40 1.38 5.20 3.95
CA THR A 40 1.01 4.21 4.97
C THR A 40 -0.42 3.71 4.79
N PHE A 41 -0.60 2.40 4.88
CA PHE A 41 -1.90 1.73 4.70
C PHE A 41 -2.43 1.15 6.02
N ALA A 42 -3.62 0.54 5.97
CA ALA A 42 -4.23 -0.14 7.11
C ALA A 42 -3.33 -1.25 7.68
N ILE A 43 -3.58 -1.66 8.92
CA ILE A 43 -2.83 -2.73 9.57
C ILE A 43 -3.17 -4.09 8.95
N GLY A 44 -2.15 -4.92 8.73
CA GLY A 44 -2.27 -6.32 8.35
C GLY A 44 -2.72 -6.56 6.90
N LYS A 45 -3.48 -7.66 6.70
CA LYS A 45 -3.81 -8.18 5.36
C LYS A 45 -4.54 -7.18 4.47
N ALA A 46 -5.47 -6.40 5.04
CA ALA A 46 -6.18 -5.37 4.28
C ALA A 46 -5.23 -4.28 3.76
N GLY A 47 -4.26 -3.87 4.57
CA GLY A 47 -3.20 -2.94 4.16
C GLY A 47 -2.33 -3.48 3.04
N ALA A 48 -1.92 -4.75 3.14
CA ALA A 48 -1.11 -5.42 2.12
C ALA A 48 -1.85 -5.52 0.76
N ILE A 49 -3.15 -5.77 0.79
CA ILE A 49 -3.97 -5.81 -0.43
C ILE A 49 -4.09 -4.40 -1.02
N ASN A 50 -4.41 -3.41 -0.19
CA ASN A 50 -4.59 -2.03 -0.64
C ASN A 50 -3.30 -1.40 -1.14
N SER A 51 -2.15 -1.71 -0.55
CA SER A 51 -0.86 -1.23 -1.02
C SER A 51 -0.54 -1.77 -2.41
N ALA A 52 -0.79 -3.05 -2.68
CA ALA A 52 -0.61 -3.64 -4.00
C ALA A 52 -1.53 -3.00 -5.05
N VAL A 53 -2.80 -2.78 -4.71
CA VAL A 53 -3.75 -2.07 -5.59
C VAL A 53 -3.32 -0.62 -5.82
N PHE A 54 -2.77 0.05 -4.81
CA PHE A 54 -2.24 1.41 -4.96
C PHE A 54 -0.99 1.46 -5.86
N CYS A 55 -0.06 0.50 -5.75
CA CYS A 55 1.03 0.35 -6.71
C CYS A 55 0.51 0.20 -8.14
N ALA A 56 -0.50 -0.65 -8.35
CA ALA A 56 -1.13 -0.81 -9.66
C ALA A 56 -1.74 0.50 -10.18
N ARG A 57 -2.33 1.33 -9.31
CA ARG A 57 -2.80 2.68 -9.67
C ARG A 57 -1.66 3.57 -10.13
N ILE A 58 -0.53 3.60 -9.42
CA ILE A 58 0.65 4.37 -9.81
C ILE A 58 1.13 3.92 -11.20
N PHE A 59 1.33 2.62 -11.40
CA PHE A 59 1.81 2.09 -12.68
C PHE A 59 0.81 2.27 -13.82
N SER A 60 -0.50 2.29 -13.55
CA SER A 60 -1.52 2.51 -14.57
C SER A 60 -1.43 3.88 -15.25
N MET A 61 -0.74 4.85 -14.63
CA MET A 61 -0.52 6.18 -15.21
C MET A 61 0.26 6.08 -16.53
N THR A 62 1.26 5.20 -16.58
CA THR A 62 2.16 5.04 -17.74
C THR A 62 1.98 3.72 -18.48
N ASN A 63 1.25 2.75 -17.90
CA ASN A 63 1.01 1.44 -18.50
C ASN A 63 -0.48 1.22 -18.84
N PRO A 64 -0.87 1.26 -20.14
CA PRO A 64 -2.25 1.04 -20.59
C PRO A 64 -2.82 -0.35 -20.27
N GLU A 65 -1.97 -1.38 -20.24
CA GLU A 65 -2.38 -2.74 -19.91
C GLU A 65 -2.82 -2.84 -18.44
N ILE A 66 -2.00 -2.30 -17.52
CA ILE A 66 -2.33 -2.24 -16.09
C ILE A 66 -3.59 -1.42 -15.88
N ARG A 67 -3.74 -0.29 -16.59
CA ARG A 67 -4.96 0.52 -16.56
C ARG A 67 -6.20 -0.28 -16.94
N THR A 68 -6.13 -1.05 -18.02
CA THR A 68 -7.24 -1.90 -18.47
C THR A 68 -7.59 -2.96 -17.43
N ARG A 69 -6.58 -3.64 -16.86
CA ARG A 69 -6.76 -4.63 -15.78
C ARG A 69 -7.38 -3.99 -14.53
N LEU A 70 -6.94 -2.80 -14.15
CA LEU A 70 -7.45 -2.06 -13.00
C LEU A 70 -8.90 -1.60 -13.22
N THR A 71 -9.26 -1.14 -14.42
CA THR A 71 -10.65 -0.80 -14.77
C THR A 71 -11.54 -2.04 -14.65
N ARG A 72 -11.11 -3.19 -15.19
CA ARG A 72 -11.83 -4.45 -15.05
C ARG A 72 -11.99 -4.86 -13.58
N PHE A 73 -10.93 -4.78 -12.80
CA PHE A 73 -10.95 -5.06 -11.37
C PHE A 73 -11.96 -4.17 -10.61
N ARG A 74 -12.03 -2.88 -10.95
CA ARG A 74 -13.03 -1.97 -10.37
C ARG A 74 -14.45 -2.36 -10.79
N SER A 75 -14.68 -2.67 -12.06
CA SER A 75 -15.97 -3.11 -12.58
C SER A 75 -16.43 -4.45 -11.98
N SER A 76 -15.50 -5.33 -11.58
CA SER A 76 -15.81 -6.60 -10.90
C SER A 76 -16.01 -6.45 -9.37
N GLY A 77 -16.22 -5.22 -8.89
CA GLY A 77 -16.49 -4.94 -7.47
C GLY A 77 -15.24 -4.89 -6.59
N SER A 78 -14.05 -4.68 -7.18
CA SER A 78 -12.77 -4.58 -6.44
C SER A 78 -12.45 -5.81 -5.57
N LYS A 79 -12.92 -6.98 -6.00
CA LYS A 79 -12.62 -8.26 -5.35
C LYS A 79 -11.35 -8.83 -5.95
N LEU A 80 -10.42 -9.22 -5.09
CA LEU A 80 -9.28 -10.01 -5.56
C LEU A 80 -9.81 -11.33 -6.12
N PRO A 81 -9.24 -11.82 -7.24
CA PRO A 81 -9.51 -13.19 -7.66
C PRO A 81 -9.16 -14.12 -6.49
N ASN A 82 -9.99 -15.12 -6.23
CA ASN A 82 -9.72 -16.12 -5.20
C ASN A 82 -8.41 -16.84 -5.55
N THR A 83 -7.30 -16.33 -5.04
CA THR A 83 -6.06 -17.08 -4.92
C THR A 83 -6.28 -18.08 -3.80
N LYS A 84 -6.47 -19.34 -4.18
CA LYS A 84 -6.35 -20.47 -3.25
C LYS A 84 -5.00 -20.41 -2.53
#